data_AF-A0A0K2JII8-F1
#
_entry.id   AF-A0A0K2JII8-F1
#
_cell.length_a   1.000
_cell.length_b   1.000
_cell.length_c   1.000
_cell.angle_alpha   90.00
_cell.angle_beta   90.00
_cell.angle_gamma   90.00
#
_symmetry.space_group_name_H-M   'P 1'
#
loop_
_entity.id
_entity.type
_entity.pdbx_description
1 polymer ?
#
loop_
_entity_poly.entity_id
_entity_poly.type
_entity_poly.pdbx_seq_one_letter_code
_entity_poly.pdbx_strand_id
1 'polypeptide(L)'
;MYELNMQSFLNANNIFYQFNITKVIDVKPGNTILAKITKFFNSYDNLTKDTLALFLFGQKTKTTLVLYDYFLQLGIIHLLIVSGYHLNILFYILSKIFKRIIRRKDYYFFTYSYFFYLYLLNFSFTSVKAIVLLSLSLFNVHFWDYKLIAKQKLNLSILLILLFFPYSFLGIGFWYSFIITWLFLNLNSKTKHYYFWQKLLYYNLMVFIFLLGWMLYFNYQLNFSTILFNLLLLPILSLIYLFSLIIVFIHPVILFINIFIYF
;
A
#
# COMPACT_ATOMS: atom_id res chain seq x y z
N MET A 1 -20.58 -3.81 9.71
CA MET A 1 -20.97 -5.09 10.37
C MET A 1 -20.00 -6.14 9.83
N TYR A 2 -18.88 -6.44 10.47
CA TYR A 2 -18.74 -6.96 11.82
C TYR A 2 -17.74 -6.17 12.69
N GLU A 3 -18.10 -6.06 13.96
CA GLU A 3 -17.38 -5.43 15.06
C GLU A 3 -16.07 -6.18 15.38
N LEU A 4 -15.03 -5.99 14.58
CA LEU A 4 -13.75 -5.78 15.25
C LEU A 4 -13.95 -4.53 16.10
N ASN A 5 -13.90 -4.74 17.42
CA ASN A 5 -13.97 -3.73 18.47
C ASN A 5 -13.55 -2.38 17.89
N MET A 6 -14.49 -1.46 17.62
CA MET A 6 -14.20 -0.23 16.88
C MET A 6 -12.98 0.48 17.50
N GLN A 7 -12.83 0.34 18.82
CA GLN A 7 -11.67 0.73 19.60
C GLN A 7 -10.35 0.09 19.15
N SER A 8 -10.28 -1.21 18.88
CA SER A 8 -9.06 -1.86 18.38
C SER A 8 -8.69 -1.37 16.98
N PHE A 9 -9.66 -1.12 16.11
CA PHE A 9 -9.42 -0.51 14.79
C PHE A 9 -8.92 0.94 14.92
N LEU A 10 -9.51 1.74 15.81
CA LEU A 10 -9.09 3.12 16.07
C LEU A 10 -7.68 3.15 16.67
N ASN A 11 -7.42 2.33 17.69
CA ASN A 11 -6.11 2.20 18.32
C ASN A 11 -5.04 1.72 17.32
N ALA A 12 -5.37 0.77 16.44
CA ALA A 12 -4.46 0.32 15.38
C ALA A 12 -4.08 1.44 14.40
N ASN A 13 -4.94 2.44 14.24
CA ASN A 13 -4.71 3.64 13.43
C ASN A 13 -4.25 4.85 14.28
N ASN A 14 -3.87 4.64 15.55
CA ASN A 14 -3.50 5.69 16.51
C ASN A 14 -4.56 6.78 16.72
N ILE A 15 -5.84 6.43 16.61
CA ILE A 15 -6.97 7.32 16.90
C ILE A 15 -7.44 7.04 18.32
N PHE A 16 -7.15 7.95 19.25
CA PHE A 16 -7.51 7.78 20.67
C PHE A 16 -8.78 8.51 21.09
N TYR A 17 -9.20 9.51 20.32
CA TYR A 17 -10.33 10.38 20.65
C TYR A 17 -11.33 10.43 19.51
N GLN A 18 -12.62 10.35 19.85
CA GLN A 18 -13.73 10.55 18.95
C GLN A 18 -14.59 11.71 19.46
N PHE A 19 -15.02 12.57 18.54
CA PHE A 19 -15.88 13.69 18.85
C PHE A 19 -17.16 13.57 18.04
N ASN A 20 -18.31 13.66 18.71
CA ASN A 20 -19.60 13.75 18.04
C ASN A 20 -19.86 15.22 17.67
N ILE A 21 -19.89 15.49 16.37
CA ILE A 21 -20.15 16.83 15.86
C ILE A 21 -21.66 17.07 15.89
N THR A 22 -22.11 18.08 16.64
CA THR A 22 -23.54 18.43 16.76
C THR A 22 -24.01 19.35 15.64
N LYS A 23 -23.12 20.21 15.11
CA LYS A 23 -23.43 21.11 13.99
C LYS A 23 -22.15 21.51 13.26
N VAL A 24 -22.18 21.44 11.93
CA VAL A 24 -21.10 21.96 11.07
C VAL A 24 -21.42 23.41 10.72
N ILE A 25 -20.56 24.34 11.14
CA ILE A 25 -20.77 25.80 10.97
C ILE A 25 -20.12 26.30 9.68
N ASP A 26 -18.93 25.80 9.35
CA ASP A 26 -18.21 26.11 8.11
C ASP A 26 -17.21 25.00 7.78
N VAL A 27 -17.00 24.72 6.50
CA VAL A 27 -16.03 23.72 6.01
C VAL A 27 -14.92 24.46 5.27
N LYS A 28 -13.85 24.77 5.99
CA LYS A 28 -12.66 25.34 5.37
C LYS A 28 -11.96 24.28 4.52
N PRO A 29 -11.63 24.54 3.25
CA PRO A 29 -10.87 23.60 2.45
C PRO A 29 -9.49 23.40 3.09
N GLY A 30 -9.12 22.14 3.32
CA GLY A 30 -7.80 21.81 3.85
C GLY A 30 -6.69 22.33 2.93
N ASN A 31 -5.68 22.97 3.51
CA ASN A 31 -4.53 23.51 2.77
C ASN A 31 -3.39 22.49 2.60
N THR A 32 -3.62 21.21 2.91
CA THR A 32 -2.60 20.16 2.80
C THR A 32 -2.22 19.93 1.33
N ILE A 33 -0.97 19.50 1.11
CA ILE A 33 -0.48 19.17 -0.25
C ILE A 33 -1.36 18.06 -0.86
N LEU A 34 -1.79 17.09 -0.03
CA LEU A 34 -2.76 16.07 -0.42
C LEU A 34 -4.08 16.69 -0.90
N ALA A 35 -4.64 17.66 -0.17
CA ALA A 35 -5.87 18.34 -0.57
C ALA A 35 -5.70 19.08 -1.91
N LYS A 36 -4.56 19.76 -2.12
CA LYS A 36 -4.24 20.37 -3.42
C LYS A 36 -4.13 19.32 -4.53
N ILE A 37 -3.51 18.17 -4.25
CA ILE A 37 -3.41 17.07 -5.21
C ILE A 37 -4.80 16.48 -5.53
N THR A 38 -5.64 16.28 -4.53
CA THR A 38 -7.00 15.79 -4.74
C THR A 38 -7.88 16.78 -5.51
N LYS A 39 -7.60 18.10 -5.40
CA LYS A 39 -8.25 19.12 -6.21
C LYS A 39 -7.89 19.02 -7.69
N PHE A 40 -6.70 18.52 -8.06
CA PHE A 40 -6.36 18.26 -9.46
C PHE A 40 -7.28 17.21 -10.09
N PHE A 41 -7.86 16.31 -9.30
CA PHE A 41 -8.82 15.31 -9.79
C PHE A 41 -10.27 15.83 -9.86
N ASN A 42 -10.54 17.08 -9.48
CA ASN A 42 -11.89 17.64 -9.56
C ASN A 42 -12.39 17.85 -11.00
N SER A 43 -11.51 17.77 -11.99
CA SER A 43 -11.89 17.79 -13.41
C SER A 43 -12.51 16.49 -13.90
N TYR A 44 -12.35 15.40 -13.15
CA TYR A 44 -12.93 14.10 -13.45
C TYR A 44 -14.29 13.92 -12.79
N ASP A 45 -15.11 13.00 -13.29
CA ASP A 45 -16.39 12.68 -12.68
C ASP A 45 -16.21 12.13 -11.24
N ASN A 46 -17.26 12.20 -10.43
CA ASN A 46 -17.18 11.81 -9.01
C ASN A 46 -16.74 10.34 -8.84
N LEU A 47 -17.11 9.45 -9.76
CA LEU A 47 -16.79 8.03 -9.67
C LEU A 47 -15.32 7.76 -9.97
N THR A 48 -14.78 8.32 -11.04
CA THR A 48 -13.35 8.19 -11.38
C THR A 48 -12.46 8.88 -10.35
N LYS A 49 -12.84 10.07 -9.88
CA LYS A 49 -12.12 10.75 -8.80
C LYS A 49 -12.06 9.90 -7.53
N ASP A 50 -13.20 9.37 -7.09
CA ASP A 50 -13.27 8.60 -5.85
C ASP A 50 -12.56 7.24 -5.97
N THR A 51 -12.65 6.58 -7.13
CA THR A 51 -11.91 5.33 -7.38
C THR A 51 -10.41 5.57 -7.46
N LEU A 52 -9.95 6.64 -8.12
CA LEU A 52 -8.54 7.04 -8.12
C LEU A 52 -8.07 7.34 -6.69
N ALA A 53 -8.88 8.05 -5.90
CA ALA A 53 -8.55 8.35 -4.51
C ALA A 53 -8.45 7.07 -3.65
N LEU A 54 -9.31 6.08 -3.88
CA LEU A 54 -9.25 4.79 -3.21
C LEU A 54 -8.01 3.99 -3.62
N PHE A 55 -7.73 3.85 -4.92
CA PHE A 55 -6.62 3.02 -5.39
C PHE A 55 -5.25 3.64 -5.14
N LEU A 56 -5.13 4.96 -5.27
CA LEU A 56 -3.85 5.66 -5.14
C LEU A 56 -3.58 6.09 -3.71
N PHE A 57 -4.58 6.55 -2.97
CA PHE A 57 -4.39 7.13 -1.64
C PHE A 57 -5.07 6.33 -0.53
N GLY A 58 -5.75 5.23 -0.85
CA GLY A 58 -6.50 4.44 0.13
C GLY A 58 -7.69 5.19 0.74
N GLN A 59 -8.13 6.30 0.15
CA GLN A 59 -9.22 7.10 0.69
C GLN A 59 -10.56 6.45 0.39
N LYS A 60 -11.30 6.15 1.47
CA LYS A 60 -12.67 5.64 1.37
C LYS A 60 -13.63 6.83 1.28
N THR A 61 -14.45 6.83 0.25
CA THR A 61 -15.55 7.78 0.05
C THR A 61 -16.87 7.01 0.08
N LYS A 62 -17.99 7.72 0.23
CA LYS A 62 -19.32 7.06 0.27
C LYS A 62 -19.59 6.21 -0.97
N THR A 63 -19.13 6.65 -2.14
CA THR A 63 -19.31 5.94 -3.42
C THR A 63 -18.48 4.66 -3.50
N THR A 64 -17.34 4.61 -2.82
CA THR A 64 -16.40 3.49 -2.88
C THR A 64 -16.59 2.48 -1.74
N LEU A 65 -17.44 2.77 -0.75
CA LEU A 65 -17.80 1.83 0.32
C LEU A 65 -18.43 0.54 -0.24
N VAL A 66 -19.29 0.65 -1.25
CA VAL A 66 -19.92 -0.51 -1.89
C VAL A 66 -18.87 -1.43 -2.52
N LEU A 67 -17.88 -0.84 -3.22
CA LEU A 67 -16.75 -1.60 -3.77
C LEU A 67 -15.95 -2.26 -2.65
N TYR A 68 -15.67 -1.54 -1.56
CA TYR A 68 -14.95 -2.08 -0.42
C TYR A 68 -15.66 -3.30 0.19
N ASP A 69 -16.98 -3.25 0.33
CA ASP A 69 -17.80 -4.34 0.87
C ASP A 69 -17.79 -5.58 -0.04
N TYR A 70 -17.83 -5.40 -1.37
CA TYR A 70 -17.65 -6.52 -2.30
C TYR A 70 -16.29 -7.20 -2.13
N PHE A 71 -15.22 -6.43 -1.98
CA PHE A 71 -13.88 -6.98 -1.77
C PHE A 71 -13.73 -7.67 -0.40
N LEU A 72 -14.46 -7.21 0.62
CA LEU A 72 -14.56 -7.91 1.90
C LEU A 72 -15.26 -9.26 1.74
N GLN A 73 -16.44 -9.27 1.09
CA GLN A 73 -17.22 -10.49 0.87
C GLN A 73 -16.45 -11.52 0.04
N LEU A 74 -15.69 -11.06 -0.97
CA LEU A 74 -14.83 -11.89 -1.78
C LEU A 74 -13.51 -12.29 -1.08
N GLY A 75 -13.25 -11.80 0.15
CA GLY A 75 -12.07 -12.07 0.97
C GLY A 75 -10.74 -11.53 0.40
N ILE A 76 -10.82 -10.63 -0.57
CA ILE A 76 -9.70 -10.06 -1.33
C ILE A 76 -9.43 -8.59 -0.96
N ILE A 77 -9.94 -8.14 0.19
CA ILE A 77 -9.72 -6.78 0.74
C ILE A 77 -8.24 -6.38 0.77
N HIS A 78 -7.35 -7.37 0.96
CA HIS A 78 -5.91 -7.20 1.01
C HIS A 78 -5.29 -6.77 -0.34
N LEU A 79 -6.04 -6.89 -1.44
CA LEU A 79 -5.65 -6.36 -2.74
C LEU A 79 -6.00 -4.87 -2.88
N LEU A 80 -7.08 -4.39 -2.24
CA LEU A 80 -7.43 -2.96 -2.23
C LEU A 80 -6.55 -2.16 -1.29
N ILE A 81 -6.25 -2.72 -0.12
CA ILE A 81 -5.31 -2.10 0.82
C ILE A 81 -3.94 -2.19 0.16
N VAL A 82 -3.43 -1.08 -0.39
CA VAL A 82 -2.14 -0.96 -1.11
C VAL A 82 -1.14 -1.98 -0.56
N SER A 83 -0.99 -3.11 -1.25
CA SER A 83 -0.45 -4.35 -0.68
C SER A 83 1.06 -4.36 -0.46
N GLY A 84 1.73 -3.19 -0.51
CA GLY A 84 3.19 -3.05 -0.58
C GLY A 84 3.80 -3.58 -1.89
N TYR A 85 3.11 -4.47 -2.61
CA TYR A 85 3.50 -4.96 -3.93
C TYR A 85 3.42 -3.86 -4.99
N HIS A 86 2.31 -3.11 -4.99
CA HIS A 86 2.12 -1.92 -5.83
C HIS A 86 3.23 -0.88 -5.64
N LEU A 87 3.63 -0.66 -4.38
CA LEU A 87 4.76 0.19 -4.01
C LEU A 87 6.06 -0.35 -4.60
N ASN A 88 6.37 -1.62 -4.38
CA ASN A 88 7.59 -2.23 -4.88
C ASN A 88 7.71 -2.17 -6.41
N ILE A 89 6.60 -2.37 -7.14
CA ILE A 89 6.57 -2.23 -8.60
C ILE A 89 6.86 -0.78 -9.00
N LEU A 90 6.16 0.19 -8.39
CA LEU A 90 6.37 1.61 -8.64
C LEU A 90 7.84 1.96 -8.43
N PHE A 91 8.43 1.58 -7.30
CA PHE A 91 9.83 1.85 -7.02
C PHE A 91 10.78 1.11 -7.95
N TYR A 92 10.47 -0.12 -8.34
CA TYR A 92 11.28 -0.84 -9.32
C TYR A 92 11.31 -0.08 -10.66
N ILE A 93 10.16 0.39 -11.14
CA ILE A 93 10.04 1.17 -12.38
C ILE A 93 10.78 2.51 -12.24
N LEU A 94 10.51 3.27 -11.18
CA LEU A 94 11.21 4.53 -10.91
C LEU A 94 12.72 4.33 -10.81
N SER A 95 13.19 3.28 -10.11
CA SER A 95 14.61 2.97 -9.99
C SER A 95 15.26 2.67 -11.34
N LYS A 96 14.55 2.03 -12.27
CA LYS A 96 15.05 1.79 -13.63
C LYS A 96 15.12 3.06 -14.46
N ILE A 97 14.10 3.91 -14.37
CA ILE A 97 14.05 5.19 -15.08
C ILE A 97 15.17 6.11 -14.56
N PHE A 98 15.24 6.30 -13.25
CA PHE A 98 16.23 7.17 -12.63
C PHE A 98 17.66 6.63 -12.73
N LYS A 99 17.89 5.31 -12.75
CA LYS A 99 19.25 4.76 -13.00
C LYS A 99 19.84 5.19 -14.34
N ARG A 100 19.01 5.56 -15.33
CA ARG A 100 19.49 6.09 -16.62
C ARG A 100 19.89 7.57 -16.54
N ILE A 101 19.39 8.30 -15.55
CA ILE A 101 19.54 9.76 -15.42
C ILE A 101 20.51 10.12 -14.29
N ILE A 102 20.51 9.32 -13.22
CA ILE A 102 21.15 9.59 -11.93
C ILE A 102 22.22 8.52 -11.67
N ARG A 103 23.47 8.95 -11.44
CA ARG A 103 24.61 8.06 -11.15
C ARG A 103 24.45 7.35 -9.80
N ARG A 104 25.17 6.23 -9.62
CA ARG A 104 25.10 5.29 -8.47
C ARG A 104 25.16 5.89 -7.05
N LYS A 105 25.41 7.19 -6.84
CA LYS A 105 25.63 7.78 -5.51
C LYS A 105 24.41 8.49 -4.89
N ASP A 106 23.31 8.64 -5.61
CA ASP A 106 22.18 9.46 -5.13
C ASP A 106 21.09 8.61 -4.46
N TYR A 107 21.50 7.72 -3.55
CA TYR A 107 20.59 6.93 -2.72
C TYR A 107 19.66 7.82 -1.88
N TYR A 108 20.13 9.02 -1.51
CA TYR A 108 19.36 10.02 -0.79
C TYR A 108 18.13 10.51 -1.57
N PHE A 109 18.24 10.63 -2.90
CA PHE A 109 17.10 11.02 -3.73
C PHE A 109 15.98 9.97 -3.68
N PHE A 110 16.33 8.68 -3.74
CA PHE A 110 15.36 7.60 -3.60
C PHE A 110 14.68 7.60 -2.23
N THR A 111 15.43 7.84 -1.15
CA THR A 111 14.83 7.94 0.20
C THR A 111 13.89 9.12 0.32
N TYR A 112 14.26 10.29 -0.21
CA TYR A 112 13.42 11.49 -0.13
C TYR A 112 12.14 11.34 -0.97
N SER A 113 12.25 10.77 -2.18
CA SER A 113 11.11 10.40 -3.01
C SER A 113 10.17 9.44 -2.27
N TYR A 114 10.74 8.56 -1.46
CA TYR A 114 9.97 7.60 -0.71
C TYR A 114 9.16 8.22 0.44
N PHE A 115 9.80 9.11 1.21
CA PHE A 115 9.11 9.89 2.25
C PHE A 115 8.02 10.80 1.67
N PHE A 116 8.26 11.39 0.50
CA PHE A 116 7.23 12.14 -0.21
C PHE A 116 6.04 11.25 -0.59
N TYR A 117 6.30 10.03 -1.08
CA TYR A 117 5.26 9.10 -1.45
C TYR A 117 4.43 8.59 -0.23
N LEU A 118 5.05 8.43 0.95
CA LEU A 118 4.28 8.16 2.19
C LEU A 118 3.24 9.21 2.48
N TYR A 119 3.68 10.45 2.37
CA TYR A 119 2.86 11.58 2.71
C TYR A 119 1.63 11.59 1.82
N LEU A 120 1.77 11.19 0.55
CA LEU A 120 0.64 10.98 -0.36
C LEU A 120 -0.24 9.80 0.04
N LEU A 121 0.35 8.71 0.53
CA LEU A 121 -0.39 7.53 1.00
C LEU A 121 -1.00 7.65 2.40
N ASN A 122 -1.02 8.85 2.99
CA ASN A 122 -1.50 9.08 4.37
C ASN A 122 -0.89 8.09 5.38
N PHE A 123 0.37 7.67 5.18
CA PHE A 123 1.07 6.76 6.09
C PHE A 123 0.32 5.44 6.37
N SER A 124 -0.39 4.89 5.38
CA SER A 124 -0.98 3.54 5.49
C SER A 124 0.05 2.51 5.99
N PHE A 125 -0.38 1.57 6.84
CA PHE A 125 0.53 0.63 7.51
C PHE A 125 1.48 -0.11 6.54
N THR A 126 0.95 -0.58 5.42
CA THR A 126 1.72 -1.27 4.37
C THR A 126 2.80 -0.40 3.76
N SER A 127 2.55 0.90 3.63
CA SER A 127 3.50 1.89 3.13
C SER A 127 4.61 2.21 4.13
N VAL A 128 4.26 2.38 5.41
CA VAL A 128 5.23 2.59 6.50
C VAL A 128 6.18 1.39 6.61
N LYS A 129 5.67 0.16 6.58
CA LYS A 129 6.50 -1.06 6.61
C LYS A 129 7.51 -1.08 5.48
N ALA A 130 7.07 -0.79 4.26
CA ALA A 130 7.93 -0.87 3.10
C ALA A 130 9.10 0.14 3.21
N ILE A 131 8.92 1.25 3.93
CA ILE A 131 9.95 2.28 4.20
C ILE A 131 10.91 1.86 5.24
N VAL A 132 10.41 1.33 6.34
CA VAL A 132 11.28 0.77 7.36
C VAL A 132 12.15 -0.32 6.75
N LEU A 133 11.60 -1.18 5.89
CA LEU A 133 12.38 -2.21 5.19
C LEU A 133 13.41 -1.61 4.20
N LEU A 134 13.05 -0.57 3.44
CA LEU A 134 13.97 0.06 2.50
C LEU A 134 15.06 0.86 3.23
N SER A 135 14.72 1.63 4.26
CA SER A 135 15.68 2.37 5.07
C SER A 135 16.66 1.42 5.76
N LEU A 136 16.16 0.33 6.36
CA LEU A 136 17.00 -0.75 6.89
C LEU A 136 17.91 -1.35 5.81
N SER A 137 17.38 -1.57 4.61
CA SER A 137 18.17 -2.14 3.52
C SER A 137 19.30 -1.21 3.07
N LEU A 138 19.05 0.09 3.04
CA LEU A 138 20.04 1.11 2.66
C LEU A 138 21.07 1.30 3.78
N PHE A 139 20.61 1.40 5.02
CA PHE A 139 21.47 1.53 6.20
C PHE A 139 22.43 0.34 6.30
N ASN A 140 21.91 -0.87 6.12
CA ASN A 140 22.70 -2.11 6.13
C ASN A 140 23.72 -2.21 4.98
N VAL A 141 23.55 -1.46 3.89
CA VAL A 141 24.52 -1.46 2.77
C VAL A 141 25.60 -0.40 2.97
N HIS A 142 25.28 0.72 3.61
CA HIS A 142 26.15 1.91 3.65
C HIS A 142 26.83 2.14 5.01
N PHE A 143 26.20 1.71 6.09
CA PHE A 143 26.61 2.07 7.46
C PHE A 143 26.84 0.87 8.37
N TRP A 144 26.55 -0.35 7.89
CA TRP A 144 26.73 -1.56 8.68
C TRP A 144 27.64 -2.54 7.95
N ASP A 145 28.75 -2.92 8.61
CA ASP A 145 29.68 -3.92 8.07
C ASP A 145 29.09 -5.34 8.07
N TYR A 146 28.11 -5.60 8.95
CA TYR A 146 27.37 -6.84 9.00
C TYR A 146 26.24 -6.86 7.97
N LYS A 147 26.35 -7.74 6.97
CA LYS A 147 25.31 -7.89 5.94
C LYS A 147 24.12 -8.68 6.47
N LEU A 148 23.10 -7.98 6.98
CA LEU A 148 21.85 -8.60 7.42
C LEU A 148 21.14 -9.36 6.29
N ILE A 149 20.73 -10.59 6.59
CA ILE A 149 19.92 -11.43 5.70
C ILE A 149 18.48 -10.86 5.64
N ALA A 150 17.76 -11.10 4.54
CA ALA A 150 16.39 -10.58 4.35
C ALA A 150 15.43 -10.87 5.52
N LYS A 151 15.56 -12.06 6.15
CA LYS A 151 14.77 -12.43 7.33
C LYS A 151 15.08 -11.57 8.55
N GLN A 152 16.36 -11.28 8.80
CA GLN A 152 16.78 -10.41 9.91
C GLN A 152 16.26 -8.98 9.71
N LYS A 153 16.30 -8.47 8.48
CA LYS A 153 15.72 -7.16 8.14
C LYS A 153 14.21 -7.11 8.38
N LEU A 154 13.49 -8.20 8.12
CA LEU A 154 12.05 -8.28 8.41
C LEU A 154 11.78 -8.29 9.93
N ASN A 155 12.57 -9.01 10.72
CA ASN A 155 12.41 -9.01 12.17
C ASN A 155 12.72 -7.63 12.78
N LEU A 156 13.78 -6.96 12.31
CA LEU A 156 14.10 -5.60 12.73
C LEU A 156 13.02 -4.60 12.34
N SER A 157 12.39 -4.76 11.17
CA SER A 157 11.31 -3.85 10.79
C SER A 157 10.06 -4.03 11.63
N ILE A 158 9.74 -5.25 12.07
CA ILE A 158 8.67 -5.47 13.06
C ILE A 158 8.97 -4.70 14.35
N LEU A 159 10.20 -4.84 14.88
CA LEU A 159 10.60 -4.19 16.12
C LEU A 159 10.52 -2.66 16.01
N LEU A 160 11.07 -2.08 14.94
CA LEU A 160 11.01 -0.64 14.71
C LEU A 160 9.58 -0.12 14.57
N ILE A 161 8.73 -0.84 13.83
CA ILE A 161 7.33 -0.42 13.65
C ILE A 161 6.58 -0.48 14.98
N LEU A 162 6.75 -1.53 15.78
CA LEU A 162 6.10 -1.63 17.08
C LEU A 162 6.61 -0.60 18.09
N LEU A 163 7.86 -0.13 17.94
CA LEU A 163 8.41 0.93 18.78
C LEU A 163 7.72 2.29 18.54
N PHE A 164 7.41 2.62 17.29
CA PHE A 164 6.72 3.88 16.94
C PHE A 164 5.18 3.75 16.91
N PHE A 165 4.67 2.57 16.58
CA PHE A 165 3.25 2.25 16.42
C PHE A 165 2.91 0.99 17.23
N PRO A 166 2.90 1.07 18.57
CA PRO A 166 2.78 -0.10 19.44
C PRO A 166 1.47 -0.85 19.27
N TYR A 167 0.38 -0.16 18.93
CA TYR A 167 -0.93 -0.78 18.73
C TYR A 167 -1.17 -1.31 17.31
N SER A 168 -0.19 -1.18 16.41
CA SER A 168 -0.36 -1.57 15.01
C SER A 168 -0.63 -3.07 14.81
N PHE A 169 -0.17 -3.94 15.73
CA PHE A 169 -0.46 -5.37 15.68
C PHE A 169 -1.94 -5.72 15.84
N LEU A 170 -2.77 -4.78 16.34
CA LEU A 170 -4.22 -4.97 16.41
C LEU A 170 -4.89 -4.84 15.04
N GLY A 171 -4.18 -4.26 14.05
CA GLY A 171 -4.71 -4.06 12.70
C GLY A 171 -4.47 -5.26 11.78
N ILE A 172 -5.47 -5.57 10.96
CA ILE A 172 -5.37 -6.61 9.91
C ILE A 172 -4.21 -6.35 8.93
N GLY A 173 -3.94 -5.07 8.64
CA GLY A 173 -2.87 -4.64 7.75
C GLY A 173 -1.48 -5.05 8.25
N PHE A 174 -1.27 -5.13 9.56
CA PHE A 174 0.00 -5.59 10.15
C PHE A 174 0.28 -7.05 9.79
N TRP A 175 -0.65 -7.93 10.16
CA TRP A 175 -0.51 -9.36 9.98
C TRP A 175 -0.40 -9.74 8.51
N TYR A 176 -1.31 -9.23 7.68
CA TYR A 176 -1.34 -9.56 6.26
C TYR A 176 -0.04 -9.14 5.59
N SER A 177 0.41 -7.92 5.86
CA SER A 177 1.61 -7.35 5.26
C SER A 177 2.87 -8.13 5.65
N PHE A 178 3.03 -8.51 6.92
CA PHE A 178 4.21 -9.23 7.38
C PHE A 178 4.22 -10.71 6.98
N ILE A 179 3.09 -11.41 7.11
CA ILE A 179 2.96 -12.83 6.76
C ILE A 179 3.23 -13.04 5.27
N ILE A 180 2.64 -12.21 4.40
CA ILE A 180 2.87 -12.30 2.95
C ILE A 180 4.36 -12.08 2.63
N THR A 181 5.01 -11.07 3.22
CA THR A 181 6.44 -10.86 2.98
C THR A 181 7.31 -12.01 3.48
N TRP A 182 7.00 -12.57 4.66
CA TRP A 182 7.73 -13.71 5.20
C TRP A 182 7.56 -14.96 4.32
N LEU A 183 6.34 -15.21 3.84
CA LEU A 183 6.05 -16.27 2.88
C LEU A 183 6.87 -16.13 1.61
N PHE A 184 6.84 -14.95 0.99
CA PHE A 184 7.58 -14.72 -0.26
C PHE A 184 9.08 -14.92 -0.10
N LEU A 185 9.66 -14.51 1.03
CA LEU A 185 11.08 -14.75 1.33
C LEU A 185 11.41 -16.25 1.43
N ASN A 186 10.51 -17.07 1.98
CA ASN A 186 10.73 -18.51 2.16
C ASN A 186 10.40 -19.35 0.92
N LEU A 187 9.42 -18.95 0.12
CA LEU A 187 8.97 -19.72 -1.05
C LEU A 187 9.82 -19.41 -2.28
N ASN A 188 10.47 -18.25 -2.37
CA ASN A 188 11.20 -17.87 -3.58
C ASN A 188 12.39 -18.79 -3.88
N SER A 189 13.04 -19.38 -2.86
CA SER A 189 14.09 -20.38 -3.07
C SER A 189 13.52 -21.73 -3.50
N LYS A 190 12.39 -22.15 -2.93
CA LYS A 190 11.73 -23.44 -3.18
C LYS A 190 11.03 -23.50 -4.55
N THR A 191 10.67 -22.35 -5.11
CA THR A 191 9.87 -22.24 -6.33
C THR A 191 10.68 -21.92 -7.58
N LYS A 192 12.03 -22.05 -7.53
CA LYS A 192 12.91 -21.73 -8.66
C LYS A 192 12.69 -22.61 -9.90
N HIS A 193 12.29 -23.87 -9.70
CA HIS A 193 12.09 -24.84 -10.77
C HIS A 193 10.68 -24.81 -11.39
N TYR A 194 9.74 -24.05 -10.81
CA TYR A 194 8.38 -23.95 -11.32
C TYR A 194 8.27 -22.96 -12.48
N TYR A 195 7.43 -23.30 -13.46
CA TYR A 195 7.02 -22.35 -14.49
C TYR A 195 6.20 -21.20 -13.90
N PHE A 196 6.08 -20.09 -14.62
CA PHE A 196 5.38 -18.88 -14.17
C PHE A 196 3.98 -19.18 -13.60
N TRP A 197 3.14 -19.95 -14.31
CA TRP A 197 1.78 -20.28 -13.88
C TRP A 197 1.73 -21.17 -12.63
N GLN A 198 2.62 -22.17 -12.55
CA GLN A 198 2.74 -23.03 -11.37
C GLN A 198 3.18 -22.23 -10.14
N LYS A 199 4.14 -21.32 -10.33
CA LYS A 199 4.61 -20.40 -9.31
C LYS A 199 3.46 -19.51 -8.83
N LEU A 200 2.68 -18.92 -9.75
CA LEU A 200 1.55 -18.05 -9.43
C LEU A 200 0.45 -18.78 -8.64
N LEU A 201 0.06 -19.98 -9.07
CA LEU A 201 -0.90 -20.83 -8.35
C LEU A 201 -0.40 -21.19 -6.95
N TYR A 202 0.85 -21.62 -6.84
CA TYR A 202 1.46 -22.01 -5.57
C TYR A 202 1.53 -20.86 -4.56
N TYR A 203 1.91 -19.66 -5.00
CA TYR A 203 1.89 -18.47 -4.14
C TYR A 203 0.48 -18.12 -3.66
N ASN A 204 -0.52 -18.16 -4.55
CA ASN A 204 -1.91 -17.87 -4.18
C ASN A 204 -2.43 -18.84 -3.12
N LEU A 205 -2.19 -20.14 -3.30
CA LEU A 205 -2.58 -21.17 -2.34
C LEU A 205 -1.88 -20.98 -1.00
N MET A 206 -0.57 -20.74 -1.00
CA MET A 206 0.19 -20.54 0.23
C MET A 206 -0.26 -19.28 0.98
N VAL A 207 -0.50 -18.17 0.27
CA VAL A 207 -1.03 -16.95 0.89
C VAL A 207 -2.41 -17.22 1.51
N PHE A 208 -3.29 -17.92 0.81
CA PHE A 208 -4.61 -18.29 1.34
C PHE A 208 -4.50 -19.13 2.63
N ILE A 209 -3.71 -20.21 2.61
CA ILE A 209 -3.56 -21.13 3.75
C ILE A 209 -3.03 -20.40 4.99
N PHE A 210 -1.96 -19.61 4.84
CA PHE A 210 -1.34 -18.93 5.98
C PHE A 210 -2.15 -17.74 6.50
N LEU A 211 -2.95 -17.11 5.65
CA LEU A 211 -3.85 -16.04 6.08
C LEU A 211 -5.19 -16.56 6.59
N LEU A 212 -5.53 -17.85 6.40
CA LEU A 212 -6.84 -18.41 6.75
C LEU A 212 -7.22 -18.13 8.20
N GLY A 213 -6.31 -18.36 9.15
CA GLY A 213 -6.55 -18.08 10.56
C GLY A 213 -6.80 -16.60 10.85
N TRP A 214 -6.06 -15.71 10.17
CA TRP A 214 -6.24 -14.27 10.32
C TRP A 214 -7.49 -13.75 9.62
N MET A 215 -7.88 -14.34 8.48
CA MET A 215 -9.13 -14.08 7.80
C MET A 215 -10.32 -14.42 8.71
N LEU A 216 -10.29 -15.58 9.38
CA LEU A 216 -11.30 -15.95 10.36
C LEU A 216 -11.34 -14.97 11.53
N TYR A 217 -10.18 -14.65 12.09
CA TYR A 217 -10.08 -13.77 13.26
C TYR A 217 -10.61 -12.35 13.00
N PHE A 218 -10.26 -11.77 11.85
CA PHE A 218 -10.61 -10.37 11.56
C PHE A 218 -11.93 -10.23 10.76
N ASN A 219 -12.21 -11.11 9.81
CA ASN A 219 -13.34 -10.93 8.89
C ASN A 219 -14.52 -11.85 9.23
N TYR A 220 -14.36 -12.85 10.11
CA TYR A 220 -15.38 -13.85 10.48
C TYR A 220 -16.03 -14.60 9.30
N GLN A 221 -15.49 -14.45 8.10
CA GLN A 221 -16.00 -15.02 6.87
C GLN A 221 -14.82 -15.64 6.12
N LEU A 222 -14.99 -16.92 5.77
CA LEU A 222 -14.11 -17.60 4.83
C LEU A 222 -14.84 -17.74 3.52
N ASN A 223 -14.29 -17.12 2.48
CA ASN A 223 -14.78 -17.29 1.14
C ASN A 223 -13.73 -18.04 0.33
N PHE A 224 -13.96 -19.32 0.01
CA PHE A 224 -13.00 -20.09 -0.80
C PHE A 224 -12.83 -19.55 -2.22
N SER A 225 -13.79 -18.75 -2.70
CA SER A 225 -13.65 -18.06 -3.98
C SER A 225 -12.50 -17.04 -3.98
N THR A 226 -11.94 -16.68 -2.81
CA THR A 226 -10.73 -15.85 -2.69
C THR A 226 -9.59 -16.37 -3.54
N ILE A 227 -9.40 -17.69 -3.66
CA ILE A 227 -8.28 -18.25 -4.42
C ILE A 227 -8.42 -17.88 -5.89
N LEU A 228 -9.62 -18.05 -6.43
CA LEU A 228 -9.95 -17.77 -7.83
C LEU A 228 -9.92 -16.26 -8.10
N PHE A 229 -10.58 -15.47 -7.25
CA PHE A 229 -10.62 -14.02 -7.41
C PHE A 229 -9.26 -13.37 -7.18
N ASN A 230 -8.43 -13.87 -6.28
CA ASN A 230 -7.07 -13.36 -6.12
C ASN A 230 -6.23 -13.62 -7.37
N LEU A 231 -6.32 -14.83 -7.95
CA LEU A 231 -5.61 -15.17 -9.18
C LEU A 231 -6.01 -14.27 -10.36
N LEU A 232 -7.29 -13.95 -10.50
CA LEU A 232 -7.81 -13.10 -11.57
C LEU A 232 -7.59 -11.61 -11.32
N LEU A 233 -7.92 -11.12 -10.12
CA LEU A 233 -7.97 -9.69 -9.84
C LEU A 233 -6.61 -9.11 -9.47
N LEU A 234 -5.69 -9.89 -8.89
CA LEU A 234 -4.35 -9.38 -8.56
C LEU A 234 -3.62 -8.76 -9.76
N PRO A 235 -3.53 -9.40 -10.95
CA PRO A 235 -2.91 -8.77 -12.12
C PRO A 235 -3.72 -7.55 -12.60
N ILE A 236 -5.05 -7.64 -12.64
CA ILE A 236 -5.92 -6.56 -13.12
C ILE A 236 -5.76 -5.31 -12.23
N LEU A 237 -5.79 -5.47 -10.90
CA LEU A 237 -5.63 -4.40 -9.95
C LEU A 237 -4.23 -3.79 -10.00
N SER A 238 -3.20 -4.61 -10.28
CA SER A 238 -1.84 -4.09 -10.49
C SER A 238 -1.73 -3.21 -11.73
N LEU A 239 -2.44 -3.54 -12.80
CA LEU A 239 -2.53 -2.71 -14.01
C LEU A 239 -3.34 -1.43 -13.76
N ILE A 240 -4.50 -1.54 -13.12
CA ILE A 240 -5.33 -0.38 -12.75
C ILE A 240 -4.51 0.62 -11.92
N TYR A 241 -3.76 0.13 -10.94
CA TYR A 241 -2.87 0.96 -10.13
C TYR A 241 -1.74 1.62 -10.95
N LEU A 242 -1.15 0.90 -11.90
CA LEU A 242 -0.14 1.49 -12.79
C LEU A 242 -0.73 2.58 -13.69
N PHE A 243 -1.90 2.33 -14.28
CA PHE A 243 -2.58 3.32 -15.11
C PHE A 243 -3.02 4.53 -14.30
N SER A 244 -3.52 4.34 -13.08
CA SER A 244 -3.90 5.46 -12.21
C SER A 244 -2.70 6.34 -11.88
N LEU A 245 -1.52 5.76 -11.60
CA LEU A 245 -0.29 6.53 -11.43
C LEU A 245 0.09 7.31 -12.69
N ILE A 246 0.01 6.67 -13.86
CA ILE A 246 0.33 7.31 -15.13
C ILE A 246 -0.57 8.52 -15.36
N ILE A 247 -1.88 8.39 -15.11
CA ILE A 247 -2.85 9.51 -15.21
C ILE A 247 -2.44 10.66 -14.28
N VAL A 248 -2.06 10.36 -13.03
CA VAL A 248 -1.60 11.36 -12.07
C VAL A 248 -0.32 12.07 -12.52
N PHE A 249 0.62 11.36 -13.14
CA PHE A 249 1.90 11.95 -13.56
C PHE A 249 1.84 12.64 -14.93
N ILE A 250 0.98 12.21 -15.85
CA ILE A 250 0.85 12.81 -17.18
C ILE A 250 0.21 14.20 -17.11
N HIS A 251 -0.87 14.36 -16.35
CA HIS A 251 -1.60 15.63 -16.31
C HIS A 251 -0.77 16.85 -15.83
N PRO A 252 0.07 16.76 -14.79
CA PRO A 252 0.95 17.88 -14.40
C PRO A 252 2.06 18.12 -15.41
N VAL A 253 2.54 17.08 -16.12
CA VAL A 253 3.52 17.25 -17.21
C VAL A 253 2.90 18.01 -18.38
N ILE A 254 1.66 17.71 -18.77
CA ILE A 254 0.93 18.45 -19.81
C ILE A 254 0.72 19.92 -19.40
N LEU A 255 0.33 20.17 -18.15
CA LEU A 255 0.21 21.53 -17.63
C LEU A 255 1.54 22.28 -17.66
N PHE A 256 2.64 21.62 -17.27
CA PHE A 256 3.99 22.20 -17.31
C PHE A 256 4.42 22.52 -18.74
N ILE A 257 4.18 21.61 -19.69
CA ILE A 257 4.45 21.82 -21.12
C ILE A 257 3.61 22.98 -21.66
N ASN A 258 2.32 23.06 -21.33
CA ASN A 258 1.48 24.17 -21.77
C ASN A 258 1.98 25.51 -21.21
N ILE A 259 2.36 25.58 -19.93
CA ILE A 259 2.96 26.80 -19.35
C ILE A 259 4.24 27.20 -20.10
N PHE A 260 5.05 26.22 -20.53
CA PHE A 260 6.30 26.46 -21.26
C PHE A 260 6.10 26.82 -22.74
N ILE A 261 5.01 26.37 -23.36
CA ILE A 261 4.63 26.72 -24.74
C ILE A 261 3.99 28.11 -24.81
N TYR A 262 3.32 28.54 -23.73
CA TYR A 262 2.69 29.85 -23.62
C TYR A 262 3.62 30.93 -23.01
N PHE A 263 4.89 30.62 -22.76
CA PHE A 263 5.96 31.55 -22.37
C PHE A 263 6.93 31.75 -23.52
#